data_AF-A0AAW1B4S1-F1
#
_entry.id   AF-A0AAW1B4S1-F1
#
_cell.length_a   1.000
_cell.length_b   1.000
_cell.length_c   1.000
_cell.angle_alpha   90.00
_cell.angle_beta   90.00
_cell.angle_gamma   90.00
#
_symmetry.space_group_name_H-M   'P 1'
#
loop_
_entity.id
_entity.type
_entity.pdbx_description
1 polymer ?
#
loop_
_entity_poly.entity_id
_entity_poly.type
_entity_poly.pdbx_seq_one_letter_code
_entity_poly.pdbx_strand_id
1 'polypeptide(L)'
;MGNAASSMEMSPAKEIKSQPTASSPLPPKQPAPPKLPMPNAEELEERFGHVLNSMNLPPDKMKLLSQYDNEKKWELICDQERFQVKNPPSAYIQKLKSYLDTGGFSGKFKRRVQESTQVLRELEISLRTNHIG
;
A
#
# COMPACT_ATOMS: atom_id res chain seq x y z
N MET A 1 -69.58 12.02 11.89
CA MET A 1 -69.37 13.37 12.47
C MET A 1 -68.03 13.31 13.19
N GLY A 2 -66.98 14.09 12.94
CA GLY A 2 -66.70 15.21 12.04
C GLY A 2 -65.18 15.47 12.15
N ASN A 3 -64.62 16.13 11.13
CA ASN A 3 -63.19 16.28 10.84
C ASN A 3 -62.47 17.42 11.60
N ALA A 4 -61.15 17.50 11.33
CA ALA A 4 -60.22 18.65 11.40
C ALA A 4 -59.45 18.81 12.73
N ALA A 5 -58.18 19.26 12.78
CA ALA A 5 -57.43 20.06 11.82
C ALA A 5 -55.91 19.80 11.88
N SER A 6 -55.26 20.07 10.75
CA SER A 6 -53.83 20.29 10.55
C SER A 6 -53.32 21.47 11.40
N SER A 7 -52.11 21.37 11.93
CA SER A 7 -51.28 22.56 12.16
C SER A 7 -49.83 22.23 11.80
N MET A 8 -49.39 22.84 10.70
CA MET A 8 -47.99 23.17 10.44
C MET A 8 -47.46 24.03 11.58
N GLU A 9 -46.20 23.83 11.97
CA GLU A 9 -45.39 24.87 12.57
C GLU A 9 -43.94 24.69 12.13
N MET A 10 -43.35 25.80 11.73
CA MET A 10 -42.05 25.95 11.09
C MET A 10 -40.91 25.83 12.11
N SER A 11 -39.72 25.50 11.59
CA SER A 11 -38.45 25.50 12.31
C SER A 11 -38.14 26.85 12.97
N PRO A 12 -37.15 26.89 13.88
CA PRO A 12 -35.91 27.48 13.39
C PRO A 12 -34.65 26.69 13.78
N ALA A 13 -33.67 26.84 12.90
CA ALA A 13 -32.33 26.30 12.95
C ALA A 13 -31.67 26.44 14.32
N LYS A 14 -31.08 25.35 14.81
CA LYS A 14 -30.01 25.40 15.81
C LYS A 14 -28.70 24.99 15.16
N GLU A 15 -27.83 25.99 15.17
CA GLU A 15 -26.42 26.06 14.81
C GLU A 15 -25.65 24.73 14.84
N ILE A 16 -24.98 24.47 13.71
CA ILE A 16 -23.88 23.54 13.56
C ILE A 16 -22.72 24.07 14.40
N LYS A 17 -22.57 23.54 15.62
CA LYS A 17 -21.34 23.72 16.40
C LYS A 17 -20.32 22.69 15.93
N SER A 18 -19.44 23.14 15.04
CA SER A 18 -18.25 22.43 14.59
C SER A 18 -17.45 21.90 15.78
N GLN A 19 -17.47 20.59 15.98
CA GLN A 19 -16.46 19.91 16.79
C GLN A 19 -15.15 19.87 15.99
N PRO A 20 -14.01 20.30 16.55
CA PRO A 20 -12.72 20.04 15.93
C PRO A 20 -12.43 18.55 16.04
N THR A 21 -12.52 17.84 14.91
CA THR A 21 -11.96 16.49 14.79
C THR A 21 -10.47 16.57 15.05
N ALA A 22 -10.01 15.85 16.07
CA ALA A 22 -8.60 15.69 16.41
C ALA A 22 -7.79 15.33 15.16
N SER A 23 -6.96 16.28 14.72
CA SER A 23 -5.95 16.08 13.69
C SER A 23 -4.89 15.12 14.23
N SER A 24 -4.97 13.86 13.84
CA SER A 24 -3.79 12.98 13.93
C SER A 24 -2.67 13.62 13.11
N PRO A 25 -1.43 13.74 13.64
CA PRO A 25 -0.32 14.27 12.86
C PRO A 25 -0.10 13.36 11.66
N LEU A 26 -0.29 13.89 10.46
CA LEU A 26 0.23 13.28 9.24
C LEU A 26 1.75 13.11 9.41
N PRO A 27 2.33 11.95 9.07
CA PRO A 27 3.78 11.83 9.01
C PRO A 27 4.32 12.93 8.08
N PRO A 28 5.46 13.56 8.42
CA PRO A 28 6.01 14.64 7.61
C PRO A 28 6.16 14.16 6.18
N LYS A 29 5.52 14.88 5.25
CA LYS A 29 5.67 14.70 3.81
C LYS A 29 7.16 14.74 3.53
N GLN A 30 7.75 13.57 3.24
CA GLN A 30 9.15 13.51 2.85
C GLN A 30 9.35 14.50 1.71
N PRO A 31 10.35 15.39 1.80
CA PRO A 31 10.64 16.31 0.70
C PRO A 31 10.83 15.45 -0.56
N ALA A 32 10.16 15.83 -1.64
CA ALA A 32 10.33 15.17 -2.93
C ALA A 32 11.84 15.16 -3.21
N PRO A 33 12.47 13.97 -3.35
CA PRO A 33 13.88 13.90 -3.65
C PRO A 33 14.13 14.66 -4.96
N PRO A 34 15.31 15.30 -5.13
CA PRO A 34 15.63 15.97 -6.38
C PRO A 34 15.34 15.01 -7.53
N LYS A 35 14.49 15.44 -8.48
CA LYS A 35 14.17 14.66 -9.67
C LYS A 35 15.50 14.39 -10.37
N LEU A 36 15.97 13.15 -10.31
CA LEU A 36 17.11 12.72 -11.11
C LEU A 36 16.77 13.10 -12.56
N PRO A 37 17.70 13.73 -13.30
CA PRO A 37 17.43 14.08 -14.68
C PRO A 37 17.18 12.80 -15.47
N MET A 38 16.21 12.85 -16.40
CA MET A 38 15.95 11.72 -17.27
C MET A 38 17.21 11.41 -18.11
N PRO A 39 17.65 10.15 -18.16
CA PRO A 39 18.83 9.77 -18.94
C PRO A 39 18.56 9.86 -20.45
N ASN A 40 19.56 9.54 -21.25
CA ASN A 40 19.38 9.40 -22.70
C ASN A 40 18.41 8.25 -23.03
N ALA A 41 17.89 8.23 -24.27
CA ALA A 41 16.84 7.30 -24.67
C ALA A 41 17.27 5.81 -24.60
N GLU A 42 18.54 5.51 -24.87
CA GLU A 42 19.06 4.14 -24.84
C GLU A 42 19.12 3.60 -23.40
N GLU A 43 19.71 4.38 -22.49
CA GLU A 43 19.78 4.02 -21.06
C GLU A 43 18.39 3.98 -20.43
N LEU A 44 17.49 4.87 -20.83
CA LEU A 44 16.11 4.87 -20.34
C LEU A 44 15.40 3.54 -20.67
N GLU A 45 15.55 3.06 -21.91
CA GLU A 45 14.91 1.81 -22.34
C GLU A 45 15.50 0.59 -21.63
N GLU A 46 16.82 0.58 -21.41
CA GLU A 46 17.48 -0.50 -20.66
C GLU A 46 16.96 -0.57 -19.22
N ARG A 47 16.93 0.58 -18.52
CA ARG A 47 16.41 0.65 -17.15
C ARG A 47 14.92 0.29 -17.09
N PHE A 48 14.12 0.78 -18.03
CA PHE A 48 12.69 0.46 -18.10
C PHE A 48 12.46 -1.03 -18.33
N GLY A 49 13.22 -1.64 -19.25
CA GLY A 49 13.18 -3.09 -19.50
C GLY A 49 13.52 -3.90 -18.26
N HIS A 50 14.53 -3.49 -17.49
CA HIS A 50 14.85 -4.13 -16.21
C HIS A 50 13.68 -4.07 -15.22
N VAL A 51 13.03 -2.90 -15.10
CA VAL A 51 11.87 -2.73 -14.23
C VAL A 51 10.72 -3.65 -14.65
N LEU A 52 10.34 -3.69 -15.93
CA LEU A 52 9.26 -4.54 -16.42
C LEU A 52 9.53 -6.03 -16.18
N ASN A 53 10.78 -6.46 -16.36
CA ASN A 53 11.20 -7.85 -16.11
C ASN A 53 11.05 -8.25 -14.64
N SER A 54 11.09 -7.28 -13.71
CA SER A 54 10.93 -7.52 -12.27
C SER A 54 9.47 -7.58 -11.80
N MET A 55 8.48 -7.35 -12.67
CA MET A 55 7.06 -7.19 -12.29
C MET A 55 6.16 -8.40 -12.59
N ASN A 56 6.71 -9.51 -13.11
CA ASN A 56 5.96 -10.73 -13.46
C ASN A 56 4.73 -10.47 -14.36
N LEU A 57 4.93 -9.65 -15.39
CA LEU A 57 3.83 -9.21 -16.25
C LEU A 57 3.54 -10.21 -17.39
N PRO A 58 2.26 -10.40 -17.75
CA PRO A 58 1.88 -11.05 -19.00
C PRO A 58 2.46 -10.32 -20.23
N PRO A 59 2.73 -11.03 -21.36
CA PRO A 59 3.35 -10.43 -22.55
C PRO A 59 2.56 -9.28 -23.18
N ASP A 60 1.23 -9.32 -23.13
CA ASP A 60 0.35 -8.26 -23.62
C ASP A 60 0.49 -6.97 -22.80
N LYS A 61 0.58 -7.09 -21.47
CA LYS A 61 0.79 -5.95 -20.56
C LYS A 61 2.19 -5.38 -20.71
N MET A 62 3.20 -6.23 -20.87
CA MET A 62 4.57 -5.78 -21.15
C MET A 62 4.61 -4.98 -22.46
N LYS A 63 4.05 -5.51 -23.56
CA LYS A 63 4.01 -4.82 -24.86
C LYS A 63 3.26 -3.49 -24.80
N LEU A 64 2.18 -3.41 -24.02
CA LEU A 64 1.44 -2.15 -23.83
C LEU A 64 2.31 -1.10 -23.12
N LEU A 65 3.01 -1.49 -22.06
CA LEU A 65 3.87 -0.60 -21.28
C LEU A 65 5.13 -0.18 -22.06
N SER A 66 5.69 -1.04 -22.90
CA SER A 66 6.83 -0.71 -23.78
C SER A 66 6.55 0.45 -24.76
N GLN A 67 5.27 0.74 -25.04
CA GLN A 67 4.85 1.83 -25.93
C GLN A 67 4.68 3.18 -25.22
N TYR A 68 4.91 3.24 -23.91
CA TYR A 68 4.84 4.50 -23.17
C TYR A 68 5.88 5.51 -23.69
N ASP A 69 5.53 6.79 -23.60
CA ASP A 69 6.45 7.89 -23.85
C ASP A 69 7.54 7.93 -22.77
N ASN A 70 8.64 8.61 -23.08
CA ASN A 70 9.83 8.64 -22.23
C ASN A 70 9.53 9.18 -20.83
N GLU A 71 8.64 10.18 -20.72
CA GLU A 71 8.27 10.78 -19.45
C GLU A 71 7.58 9.78 -18.52
N LYS A 72 6.67 8.95 -19.06
CA LYS A 72 5.98 7.89 -18.32
C LYS A 72 6.90 6.74 -17.96
N LYS A 73 7.82 6.35 -18.85
CA LYS A 73 8.84 5.34 -18.55
C LYS A 73 9.73 5.80 -17.40
N TRP A 74 10.17 7.06 -17.44
CA TRP A 74 11.00 7.65 -16.41
C TRP A 74 10.30 7.75 -15.06
N GLU A 75 9.04 8.19 -15.05
CA GLU A 75 8.19 8.21 -13.84
C GLU A 75 8.15 6.82 -13.19
N LEU A 76 7.89 5.78 -13.98
CA LEU A 76 7.79 4.40 -13.48
C LEU A 76 9.12 3.86 -12.96
N ILE A 77 10.24 4.15 -13.63
CA ILE A 77 11.59 3.79 -13.13
C ILE A 77 11.84 4.47 -11.78
N CYS A 78 11.59 5.78 -11.71
CA CYS A 78 11.76 6.56 -10.49
C CYS A 78 10.92 6.02 -9.33
N ASP A 79 9.67 5.63 -9.59
CA ASP A 79 8.80 5.04 -8.58
C ASP A 79 9.30 3.67 -8.11
N GLN A 80 9.79 2.84 -9.04
CA GLN A 80 10.38 1.55 -8.70
C GLN A 80 11.65 1.69 -7.85
N GLU A 81 12.55 2.62 -8.18
CA GLU A 81 13.78 2.89 -7.42
C GLU A 81 13.49 3.41 -6.00
N ARG A 82 12.37 4.13 -5.83
CA ARG A 82 11.92 4.61 -4.51
C ARG A 82 11.23 3.52 -3.69
N PHE A 83 10.75 2.46 -4.33
CA PHE A 83 10.03 1.41 -3.65
C PHE A 83 10.95 0.62 -2.71
N GLN A 84 10.57 0.54 -1.44
CA GLN A 84 11.30 -0.24 -0.45
C GLN A 84 10.42 -1.38 0.06
N VAL A 85 10.94 -2.60 -0.07
CA VAL A 85 10.32 -3.78 0.53
C VAL A 85 10.31 -3.63 2.05
N LYS A 86 9.14 -3.80 2.67
CA LYS A 86 8.93 -3.58 4.12
C LYS A 86 9.84 -4.44 4.99
N ASN A 87 9.96 -5.74 4.68
CA ASN A 87 10.79 -6.68 5.43
C ASN A 87 11.48 -7.65 4.46
N PRO A 88 12.75 -8.01 4.70
CA PRO A 88 13.42 -9.02 3.90
C PRO A 88 12.80 -10.42 4.11
N PRO A 89 12.92 -11.36 3.14
CA PRO A 89 12.39 -12.71 3.28
C PRO A 89 12.84 -13.45 4.56
N SER A 90 14.09 -13.23 4.98
CA SER A 90 14.67 -13.80 6.20
C SER A 90 13.87 -13.47 7.47
N ALA A 91 13.31 -12.26 7.56
CA ALA A 91 12.54 -11.83 8.72
C ALA A 91 11.26 -12.66 8.90
N TYR A 92 10.58 -13.01 7.80
CA TYR A 92 9.40 -13.87 7.83
C TYR A 92 9.79 -15.32 8.17
N ILE A 93 10.86 -15.85 7.56
CA ILE A 93 11.36 -17.20 7.83
C ILE A 93 11.71 -17.38 9.31
N GLN A 94 12.41 -16.41 9.92
CA GLN A 94 12.77 -16.48 11.33
C GLN A 94 11.56 -16.47 12.26
N LYS A 95 10.54 -15.64 11.99
CA LYS A 95 9.29 -15.62 12.77
C LYS A 95 8.52 -16.94 12.64
N LEU A 96 8.45 -17.51 11.44
CA LEU A 96 7.77 -18.78 11.23
C LEU A 96 8.47 -19.93 11.97
N LYS A 97 9.81 -19.99 11.92
CA LYS A 97 10.59 -20.96 12.69
C LYS A 97 10.35 -20.84 14.20
N SER A 98 10.36 -19.61 14.74
CA SER A 98 10.12 -19.41 16.18
C SER A 98 8.74 -19.88 16.63
N TYR A 99 7.70 -19.78 15.79
CA TYR A 99 6.38 -20.33 16.11
C TYR A 99 6.36 -21.85 16.19
N LEU A 100 7.19 -22.54 15.40
CA LEU A 100 7.34 -23.99 15.42
C LEU A 100 8.15 -24.45 16.64
N ASP A 101 9.25 -23.77 16.94
CA ASP A 101 10.15 -24.10 18.05
C ASP A 101 9.48 -23.90 19.43
N THR A 102 8.51 -22.98 19.52
CA THR A 102 7.81 -22.67 20.79
C THR A 102 6.64 -23.63 21.09
N GLY A 103 6.66 -24.85 20.56
CA GLY A 103 5.59 -25.87 20.58
C GLY A 103 5.13 -26.42 21.95
N GLY A 104 5.39 -25.75 23.07
CA GLY A 104 5.14 -26.32 24.42
C GLY A 104 4.60 -25.39 25.52
N PHE A 105 4.26 -24.12 25.27
CA PHE A 105 3.84 -23.21 26.36
C PHE A 105 2.38 -22.73 26.22
N SER A 106 1.47 -23.34 26.97
CA SER A 106 0.00 -23.23 26.87
C SER A 106 -0.60 -21.90 27.34
N GLY A 107 0.18 -20.99 27.93
CA GLY A 107 -0.34 -19.77 28.56
C GLY A 107 -0.68 -18.58 27.63
N LYS A 108 -0.31 -18.62 26.33
CA LYS A 108 -0.43 -17.45 25.42
C LYS A 108 -0.97 -17.78 24.02
N PHE A 109 -1.72 -18.87 23.87
CA PHE A 109 -2.16 -19.41 22.58
C PHE A 109 -2.93 -18.37 21.72
N LYS A 110 -3.93 -17.69 22.29
CA LYS A 110 -4.78 -16.73 21.54
C LYS A 110 -3.98 -15.55 20.95
N ARG A 111 -3.04 -14.99 21.72
CA ARG A 111 -2.15 -13.91 21.24
C ARG A 111 -1.22 -14.43 20.13
N ARG A 112 -0.62 -15.60 20.31
CA ARG A 112 0.24 -16.24 19.31
C ARG A 112 -0.49 -16.49 17.98
N VAL A 113 -1.72 -17.00 18.03
CA VAL A 113 -2.52 -17.25 16.83
C VAL A 113 -2.78 -15.94 16.07
N GLN A 114 -3.15 -14.86 16.76
CA GLN A 114 -3.35 -13.57 16.09
C GLN A 114 -2.06 -13.02 15.48
N GLU A 115 -0.94 -13.07 16.22
CA GLU A 115 0.37 -12.64 15.71
C GLU A 115 0.80 -13.46 14.49
N SER A 116 0.65 -14.79 14.54
CA SER A 116 0.98 -15.67 13.40
C SER A 116 0.09 -15.42 12.18
N THR A 117 -1.21 -15.18 12.38
CA THR A 117 -2.15 -14.85 11.30
C THR A 117 -1.76 -13.53 10.62
N GLN A 118 -1.36 -12.53 11.41
CA GLN A 118 -0.89 -11.25 10.87
C GLN A 118 0.40 -11.43 10.07
N VAL A 119 1.37 -12.19 10.61
CA VAL A 119 2.65 -12.46 9.92
C VAL A 119 2.41 -13.20 8.60
N LEU A 120 1.51 -14.18 8.57
CA LEU A 120 1.18 -14.91 7.35
C LEU A 120 0.48 -14.03 6.31
N ARG A 121 -0.39 -13.12 6.74
CA ARG A 121 -1.02 -12.14 5.83
C ARG A 121 0.01 -11.19 5.23
N GLU A 122 0.93 -10.67 6.06
CA GLU A 122 2.01 -9.81 5.56
C GLU A 122 2.96 -10.56 4.63
N LEU A 123 3.24 -11.83 4.90
CA LEU A 123 4.05 -12.69 4.04
C LEU A 123 3.35 -12.93 2.69
N GLU A 124 2.06 -13.26 2.67
CA GLU A 124 1.31 -13.43 1.42
C GLU A 124 1.37 -12.18 0.54
N ILE A 125 1.09 -11.01 1.12
CA ILE A 125 1.18 -9.74 0.40
C ILE A 125 2.58 -9.55 -0.16
N SER A 126 3.61 -9.72 0.69
CA SER A 126 5.01 -9.59 0.28
C SER A 126 5.37 -10.52 -0.88
N LEU A 127 4.90 -11.76 -0.88
CA LEU A 127 5.16 -12.73 -1.95
C LEU A 127 4.39 -12.39 -3.24
N ARG A 128 3.19 -11.81 -3.12
CA ARG A 128 2.34 -11.50 -4.27
C ARG A 128 2.68 -10.17 -4.94
N THR A 129 3.15 -9.18 -4.19
CA THR A 129 3.24 -7.78 -4.69
C THR A 129 4.64 -7.21 -4.78
N ASN A 130 5.66 -7.87 -4.23
CA ASN A 130 7.03 -7.41 -4.41
C ASN A 130 7.58 -7.83 -5.78
N HIS A 131 8.75 -7.29 -6.14
CA HIS A 131 9.46 -7.68 -7.35
C HIS A 131 9.81 -9.18 -7.35
N ILE A 132 9.83 -9.78 -8.53
CA ILE A 132 10.41 -11.11 -8.75
C ILE A 132 11.94 -10.98 -8.82
N GLY A 133 12.64 -11.54 -7.82
CA GLY A 133 14.10 -11.51 -7.68
C GLY A 133 14.56 -12.00 -6.33
#